data_AF-A0A964YZV2-F1
#
_entry.id   AF-A0A964YZV2-F1
#
_cell.length_a   1.000
_cell.length_b   1.000
_cell.length_c   1.000
_cell.angle_alpha   90.00
_cell.angle_beta   90.00
_cell.angle_gamma   90.00
#
_symmetry.space_group_name_H-M   'P 1'
#
loop_
_entity.id
_entity.type
_entity.pdbx_description
1 polymer ?
#
loop_
_entity_poly.entity_id
_entity_poly.type
_entity_poly.pdbx_seq_one_letter_code
_entity_poly.pdbx_strand_id
1 'polypeptide(L)'
;DLGAETQNMKAIIGPTISAKNFSATKERYEEVKSKEPSAAVVLSNGEYAVDIRKGVKNQLANYQIKTTDLNICTFENTDVFSFRRDPVTGRNATVVWLSE
;
A
#
# COMPACT_ATOMS: atom_id res chain seq x y z
N ASP A 1 -25.75 1.49 -2.94
CA ASP A 1 -25.14 2.80 -3.24
C ASP A 1 -25.00 3.65 -2.00
N LEU A 2 -23.77 4.02 -1.65
CA LEU A 2 -23.48 5.03 -0.62
C LEU A 2 -23.47 6.46 -1.21
N GLY A 3 -23.90 6.63 -2.46
CA GLY A 3 -24.10 7.92 -3.14
C GLY A 3 -22.86 8.52 -3.80
N ALA A 4 -21.68 7.91 -3.67
CA ALA A 4 -20.46 8.43 -4.30
C ALA A 4 -20.29 7.92 -5.74
N GLU A 5 -20.02 8.84 -6.66
CA GLU A 5 -19.63 8.53 -8.03
C GLU A 5 -18.10 8.53 -8.17
N THR A 6 -17.51 7.50 -8.80
CA THR A 6 -16.06 7.32 -8.84
C THR A 6 -15.31 8.48 -9.50
N GLN A 7 -15.91 9.14 -10.50
CA GLN A 7 -15.36 10.34 -11.14
C GLN A 7 -15.13 11.51 -10.17
N ASN A 8 -15.90 11.56 -9.07
CA ASN A 8 -15.81 12.60 -8.05
C ASN A 8 -14.94 12.17 -6.86
N MET A 9 -14.50 10.91 -6.85
CA MET A 9 -13.65 10.38 -5.79
C MET A 9 -12.18 10.74 -6.01
N LYS A 10 -11.50 10.98 -4.89
CA LYS A 10 -10.04 11.07 -4.81
C LYS A 10 -9.56 10.11 -3.74
N ALA A 11 -8.43 9.48 -3.99
CA ALA A 11 -7.77 8.61 -3.03
C ALA A 11 -6.41 9.18 -2.63
N ILE A 12 -6.05 9.03 -1.36
CA ILE A 12 -4.71 9.30 -0.85
C ILE A 12 -4.16 7.99 -0.28
N ILE A 13 -3.02 7.54 -0.79
CA ILE A 13 -2.28 6.41 -0.22
C ILE A 13 -1.30 6.98 0.81
N GLY A 14 -1.57 6.70 2.08
CA GLY A 14 -0.74 7.13 3.21
C GLY A 14 0.57 6.33 3.37
N PRO A 15 1.33 6.57 4.45
CA PRO A 15 2.55 5.83 4.75
C PRO A 15 2.28 4.32 4.82
N THR A 16 3.05 3.55 4.04
CA THR A 16 2.97 2.09 4.02
C THR A 16 4.35 1.51 3.71
N ILE A 17 4.59 0.23 3.99
CA ILE A 17 5.89 -0.39 3.71
C ILE A 17 6.11 -0.52 2.19
N SER A 18 7.32 -0.24 1.72
CA SER A 18 7.69 -0.42 0.30
C SER A 18 7.97 -1.88 -0.03
N ALA A 19 7.77 -2.28 -1.28
CA ALA A 19 8.10 -3.63 -1.77
C ALA A 19 9.52 -4.10 -1.39
N LYS A 20 10.54 -3.26 -1.58
CA LYS A 20 11.94 -3.58 -1.21
C LYS A 20 12.16 -3.96 0.27
N ASN A 21 11.25 -3.54 1.15
CA ASN A 21 11.30 -3.82 2.59
C ASN A 21 10.23 -4.84 3.03
N PHE A 22 9.40 -5.32 2.09
CA PHE A 22 8.32 -6.26 2.35
C PHE A 22 8.52 -7.54 1.54
N SER A 23 9.63 -8.21 1.83
CA SER A 23 9.93 -9.53 1.28
C SER A 23 8.86 -10.55 1.66
N ALA A 24 8.66 -11.51 0.77
CA ALA A 24 7.66 -12.54 0.89
C ALA A 24 8.26 -13.93 0.63
N THR A 25 7.66 -14.94 1.24
CA THR A 25 7.89 -16.32 0.82
C THR A 25 7.25 -16.54 -0.56
N LYS A 26 7.70 -17.57 -1.29
CA LYS A 26 7.09 -17.95 -2.57
C LYS A 26 5.58 -18.22 -2.43
N GLU A 27 5.19 -18.92 -1.37
CA GLU A 27 3.79 -19.20 -1.07
C GLU A 27 2.98 -17.90 -0.93
N ARG A 28 3.46 -16.95 -0.12
CA ARG A 28 2.79 -15.66 0.09
C ARG A 28 2.75 -14.84 -1.20
N TYR A 29 3.81 -14.89 -2.00
CA TYR A 29 3.85 -14.26 -3.32
C TYR A 29 2.77 -14.82 -4.25
N GLU A 30 2.66 -16.15 -4.38
CA GLU A 30 1.64 -16.77 -5.24
C GLU A 30 0.22 -16.51 -4.72
N GLU A 31 0.01 -16.51 -3.40
CA GLU A 31 -1.26 -16.12 -2.80
C GLU A 31 -1.66 -14.69 -3.18
N VAL A 32 -0.74 -13.72 -3.01
CA VAL A 32 -0.99 -12.32 -3.39
C VAL A 32 -1.20 -12.21 -4.89
N LYS A 33 -0.38 -12.87 -5.70
CA LYS A 33 -0.47 -12.85 -7.16
C LYS A 33 -1.84 -13.34 -7.64
N SER A 34 -2.41 -14.36 -7.00
CA SER A 34 -3.74 -14.87 -7.33
C SER A 34 -4.87 -13.87 -7.07
N LYS A 35 -4.69 -12.94 -6.11
CA LYS A 35 -5.70 -11.95 -5.71
C LYS A 35 -5.51 -10.61 -6.42
N GLU A 36 -4.27 -10.14 -6.48
CA GLU A 36 -3.86 -8.87 -7.07
C GLU A 36 -2.47 -9.06 -7.72
N PRO A 37 -2.42 -9.47 -9.01
CA PRO A 37 -1.16 -9.73 -9.70
C PRO A 37 -0.18 -8.56 -9.68
N SER A 38 -0.69 -7.32 -9.68
CA SER A 38 0.17 -6.13 -9.68
C SER A 38 0.92 -5.92 -8.36
N ALA A 39 0.42 -6.49 -7.25
CA ALA A 39 1.04 -6.40 -5.93
C ALA A 39 2.12 -7.46 -5.69
N ALA A 40 2.11 -8.57 -6.43
CA ALA A 40 3.16 -9.58 -6.33
C ALA A 40 4.32 -9.20 -7.25
N VAL A 41 5.47 -8.82 -6.68
CA VAL A 41 6.63 -8.36 -7.46
C VAL A 41 7.87 -9.19 -7.18
N VAL A 42 8.69 -9.37 -8.22
CA VAL A 42 10.05 -9.91 -8.10
C VAL A 42 11.01 -8.73 -8.17
N LEU A 43 11.83 -8.57 -7.14
CA LEU A 43 12.83 -7.51 -7.08
C LEU A 43 13.99 -7.81 -8.06
N SER A 44 14.84 -6.81 -8.34
CA SER A 44 15.96 -6.98 -9.28
C SER A 44 16.97 -8.05 -8.85
N ASN A 45 17.03 -8.37 -7.55
CA ASN A 45 17.87 -9.43 -6.99
C ASN A 45 17.18 -10.81 -7.00
N GLY A 46 15.99 -10.93 -7.58
CA GLY A 46 15.22 -12.18 -7.66
C GLY A 46 14.37 -12.51 -6.44
N GLU A 47 14.40 -11.70 -5.38
CA GLU A 47 13.55 -11.91 -4.20
C GLU A 47 12.08 -11.61 -4.49
N TYR A 48 11.19 -12.45 -3.95
CA TYR A 48 9.76 -12.18 -3.96
C TYR A 48 9.41 -11.12 -2.91
N ALA A 49 8.52 -10.20 -3.28
CA ALA A 49 8.03 -9.16 -2.40
C ALA A 49 6.57 -8.83 -2.68
N VAL A 50 5.94 -8.13 -1.72
CA VAL A 50 4.58 -7.59 -1.86
C VAL A 50 4.65 -6.07 -1.96
N ASP A 51 4.19 -5.54 -3.09
CA ASP A 51 4.00 -4.10 -3.32
C ASP A 51 2.55 -3.70 -3.08
N ILE A 52 2.22 -3.39 -1.82
CA ILE A 52 0.89 -2.93 -1.43
C ILE A 52 0.48 -1.67 -2.21
N ARG A 53 1.40 -0.73 -2.42
CA ARG A 53 1.09 0.52 -3.13
C ARG A 53 0.72 0.25 -4.58
N LYS A 54 1.49 -0.59 -5.26
CA LYS A 54 1.20 -0.95 -6.65
C LYS A 54 -0.13 -1.69 -6.79
N GLY A 55 -0.42 -2.62 -5.87
CA GLY A 55 -1.72 -3.29 -5.78
C GLY A 55 -2.89 -2.32 -5.65
N VAL A 56 -2.84 -1.45 -4.65
CA VAL A 56 -3.92 -0.47 -4.39
C VAL A 56 -4.06 0.52 -5.56
N LYS A 57 -2.95 0.99 -6.14
CA LYS A 57 -2.98 1.86 -7.33
C LYS A 57 -3.65 1.16 -8.52
N ASN A 58 -3.34 -0.11 -8.77
CA ASN A 58 -3.96 -0.87 -9.85
C ASN A 58 -5.48 -0.99 -9.64
N GLN A 59 -5.91 -1.30 -8.42
CA GLN A 59 -7.32 -1.39 -8.09
C GLN A 59 -8.04 -0.05 -8.27
N LEU A 60 -7.48 1.05 -7.75
CA LEU A 60 -8.07 2.39 -7.89
C LEU A 60 -8.12 2.84 -9.36
N ALA A 61 -7.09 2.50 -10.15
CA ALA A 61 -7.05 2.82 -11.58
C ALA A 61 -8.15 2.07 -12.38
N ASN A 62 -8.49 0.83 -12.01
CA ASN A 62 -9.59 0.10 -12.63
C ASN A 62 -10.96 0.80 -12.47
N TYR A 63 -11.10 1.65 -11.45
CA TYR A 63 -12.27 2.49 -11.21
C TYR A 63 -12.09 3.96 -11.65
N GLN A 64 -10.97 4.28 -12.33
CA GLN A 64 -10.62 5.63 -12.78
C GLN A 64 -10.52 6.67 -11.65
N ILE A 65 -10.23 6.22 -10.42
CA ILE A 65 -10.12 7.11 -9.26
C ILE A 65 -8.75 7.80 -9.26
N LYS A 66 -8.76 9.13 -9.21
CA LYS A 66 -7.53 9.94 -9.10
C LYS A 66 -6.86 9.66 -7.75
N THR A 67 -5.58 9.28 -7.80
CA THR A 67 -4.84 8.82 -6.62
C THR A 67 -3.60 9.66 -6.40
N THR A 68 -3.44 10.19 -5.19
CA THR A 68 -2.19 10.79 -4.69
C THR A 68 -1.50 9.78 -3.79
N ASP A 69 -0.26 9.43 -4.08
CA ASP A 69 0.57 8.58 -3.21
C ASP A 69 1.58 9.46 -2.50
N LEU A 70 1.59 9.44 -1.16
CA LEU A 70 2.56 10.19 -0.38
C LEU A 70 3.99 9.64 -0.54
N ASN A 71 4.13 8.42 -1.06
CA ASN A 71 5.40 7.74 -1.31
C ASN A 71 6.30 7.64 -0.06
N ILE A 72 5.68 7.51 1.11
CA ILE A 72 6.38 7.35 2.39
C ILE A 72 6.49 5.86 2.72
N CYS A 73 7.71 5.38 2.92
CA CYS A 73 7.99 4.03 3.41
C CYS A 73 8.06 4.01 4.92
N THR A 74 7.16 3.27 5.58
CA THR A 74 7.16 3.18 7.05
C THR A 74 8.43 2.54 7.60
N PHE A 75 9.03 1.58 6.88
CA PHE A 75 10.28 0.94 7.31
C PHE A 75 11.48 1.89 7.26
N GLU A 76 11.55 2.77 6.27
CA GLU A 76 12.73 3.63 6.04
C GLU A 76 12.61 4.99 6.73
N ASN A 77 11.40 5.54 6.78
CA ASN A 77 11.16 6.79 7.45
C ASN A 77 11.09 6.55 8.97
N THR A 78 11.99 7.19 9.71
CA THR A 78 12.12 7.07 11.17
C THR A 78 11.12 7.93 11.93
N ASP A 79 10.44 8.87 11.27
CA ASP A 79 9.43 9.75 11.87
C ASP A 79 8.05 9.06 12.01
N VAL A 80 7.91 7.84 11.47
CA VAL A 80 6.69 7.03 11.56
C VAL A 80 6.97 5.66 12.16
N PHE A 81 5.99 5.11 12.86
CA PHE A 81 6.10 3.76 13.44
C PHE A 81 6.13 2.68 12.35
N SER A 82 6.93 1.63 12.57
CA SER A 82 7.01 0.45 11.70
C SER A 82 7.23 -0.81 12.50
N PHE A 83 6.24 -1.69 12.51
CA PHE A 83 6.35 -3.00 13.15
C PHE A 83 7.45 -3.87 12.52
N ARG A 84 7.69 -3.72 11.21
CA ARG A 84 8.71 -4.51 10.49
C ARG A 84 10.13 -4.13 10.91
N ARG A 85 10.35 -2.85 11.26
CA ARG A 85 11.62 -2.34 11.78
C ARG A 85 11.72 -2.60 13.28
N ASP A 86 10.67 -2.26 14.02
CA ASP A 86 10.60 -2.28 15.48
C ASP A 86 9.39 -3.12 15.94
N PRO A 87 9.58 -4.41 16.30
CA PRO A 87 8.46 -5.30 16.66
C PRO A 87 7.63 -4.82 17.87
N VAL A 88 8.22 -4.03 18.76
CA VAL A 88 7.52 -3.37 19.87
C VAL A 88 7.53 -1.86 19.60
N THR A 89 6.44 -1.34 19.03
CA THR A 89 6.35 0.05 18.57
C THR A 89 4.92 0.59 18.66
N GLY A 90 4.76 1.90 18.48
CA GLY A 90 3.46 2.59 18.45
C GLY A 90 2.64 2.31 17.17
N ARG A 91 1.59 3.11 16.93
CA ARG A 91 0.75 3.00 15.72
C ARG A 91 0.51 4.38 15.12
N ASN A 92 0.58 4.45 13.80
CA ASN A 92 0.14 5.62 13.05
C ASN A 92 -1.36 5.53 12.81
N ALA A 93 -2.04 6.67 12.68
CA ALA A 93 -3.44 6.75 12.28
C ALA A 93 -3.58 7.70 11.10
N THR A 94 -4.52 7.40 10.20
CA THR A 94 -4.98 8.33 9.17
C THR A 94 -6.43 8.66 9.48
N VAL A 95 -6.74 9.95 9.56
CA VAL A 95 -8.08 10.45 9.89
C VAL A 95 -8.57 11.36 8.77
N VAL A 96 -9.86 11.26 8.46
CA VAL A 96 -10.55 12.12 7.50
C VAL A 96 -11.93 12.43 8.07
N TRP A 97 -12.35 13.69 7.97
CA TRP A 97 -13.66 14.15 8.41
C TRP A 97 -14.14 15.26 7.47
N LEU A 98 -15.43 15.53 7.49
CA LEU A 98 -15.99 16.74 6.90
C LEU A 98 -15.91 17.84 7.96
N SER A 99 -15.22 18.94 7.66
CA SER A 99 -15.35 20.15 8.44
C SER A 99 -16.63 20.88 8.03
N GLU A 100 -17.21 21.63 8.97
CA GLU A 100 -18.33 22.52 8.73
C GLU A 100 -18.01 23.63 7.72
#